data_AF-W0ZES6-F1
#
_entry.id   AF-W0ZES6-F1
#
_cell.length_a   1.000
_cell.length_b   1.000
_cell.length_c   1.000
_cell.angle_alpha   90.00
_cell.angle_beta   90.00
_cell.angle_gamma   90.00
#
_symmetry.space_group_name_H-M   'P 1'
#
loop_
_entity.id
_entity.type
_entity.pdbx_description
1 polymer ?
#
loop_
_entity_poly.entity_id
_entity_poly.type
_entity_poly.pdbx_seq_one_letter_code
_entity_poly.pdbx_strand_id
1 'polypeptide(L)'
;MTLTPHMNETTLVDQRDTEVTLFRVAISAFLYYPGKLSDEPGYTIDEDLAWCIAPLRSLPARQLAHTTDTIRALIIDPSADRREFIATLATLAGD
;
A
#
# COMPACT_ATOMS: atom_id res chain seq x y z
N MET A 1 -19.38 -14.10 19.88
CA MET A 1 -18.06 -14.72 19.64
C MET A 1 -17.17 -13.62 19.10
N THR A 2 -16.41 -12.98 19.98
CA THR A 2 -15.64 -11.77 19.66
C THR A 2 -14.21 -12.23 19.37
N LEU A 3 -13.82 -12.21 18.09
CA LEU A 3 -12.43 -12.45 17.70
C LEU A 3 -11.62 -11.22 18.09
N THR A 4 -10.91 -11.29 19.20
CA THR A 4 -9.83 -10.37 19.53
C THR A 4 -8.68 -10.62 18.54
N PRO A 5 -8.20 -9.61 17.80
CA PRO A 5 -7.02 -9.78 16.96
C PRO A 5 -5.82 -10.06 17.88
N HIS A 6 -5.10 -11.14 17.58
CA HIS A 6 -3.86 -11.48 18.24
C HIS A 6 -2.77 -10.60 17.65
N MET A 7 -2.55 -9.44 18.26
CA MET A 7 -1.35 -8.64 18.00
C MET A 7 -0.16 -9.46 18.54
N ASN A 8 0.57 -10.13 17.66
CA ASN A 8 1.89 -10.64 18.03
C ASN A 8 2.76 -9.41 18.33
N GLU A 9 3.33 -9.33 19.54
CA GLU A 9 4.05 -8.17 20.10
C GLU A 9 5.32 -7.75 19.31
N THR A 10 5.58 -8.33 18.14
CA THR A 10 6.75 -8.09 17.30
C THR A 10 6.43 -7.56 15.90
N THR A 11 5.16 -7.50 15.49
CA THR A 11 4.76 -7.07 14.15
C THR A 11 4.24 -5.63 14.19
N LEU A 12 4.68 -4.80 13.24
CA LEU A 12 4.33 -3.37 13.22
C LEU A 12 2.98 -3.14 12.50
N VAL A 13 2.58 -4.09 11.65
CA VAL A 13 1.32 -4.12 10.90
C VAL A 13 0.77 -5.55 10.89
N ASP A 14 -0.56 -5.69 10.84
CA ASP A 14 -1.22 -6.99 10.67
C ASP A 14 -0.97 -7.56 9.26
N GLN A 15 -0.71 -8.86 9.14
CA GLN A 15 -0.47 -9.51 7.84
C GLN A 15 -1.62 -9.28 6.84
N ARG A 16 -2.87 -9.25 7.32
CA ARG A 16 -4.03 -8.96 6.46
C ARG A 16 -3.94 -7.57 5.85
N ASP A 17 -3.45 -6.59 6.61
CA ASP A 17 -3.34 -5.20 6.14
C ASP A 17 -2.22 -5.05 5.10
N THR A 18 -1.14 -5.83 5.23
CA THR A 18 -0.07 -5.87 4.22
C THR A 18 -0.54 -6.55 2.93
N GLU A 19 -1.28 -7.66 3.02
CA GLU A 19 -1.91 -8.34 1.87
C GLU A 19 -2.93 -7.46 1.16
N VAL A 20 -3.80 -6.77 1.92
CA VAL A 20 -4.77 -5.81 1.37
C VAL A 20 -4.04 -4.67 0.67
N THR A 21 -2.95 -4.16 1.25
CA THR A 21 -2.14 -3.12 0.60
C THR A 21 -1.58 -3.62 -0.72
N LEU A 22 -0.95 -4.79 -0.75
CA LEU A 22 -0.38 -5.37 -1.97
C LEU A 22 -1.44 -5.54 -3.06
N PHE A 23 -2.63 -6.05 -2.70
CA PHE A 23 -3.74 -6.16 -3.64
C PHE A 23 -4.18 -4.81 -4.22
N ARG A 24 -4.34 -3.79 -3.37
CA ARG A 24 -4.75 -2.44 -3.81
C ARG A 24 -3.73 -1.82 -4.75
N VAL A 25 -2.44 -1.93 -4.43
CA VAL A 25 -1.35 -1.45 -5.30
C VAL A 25 -1.39 -2.13 -6.66
N ALA A 26 -1.59 -3.46 -6.69
CA ALA A 26 -1.68 -4.20 -7.95
C ALA A 26 -2.87 -3.74 -8.81
N ILE A 27 -4.04 -3.52 -8.20
CA ILE A 27 -5.22 -3.02 -8.91
C ILE A 27 -5.01 -1.59 -9.41
N SER A 28 -4.51 -0.68 -8.58
CA SER A 28 -4.27 0.71 -8.98
C SER A 28 -3.22 0.81 -10.10
N ALA A 29 -2.15 0.01 -10.05
CA ALA A 29 -1.16 -0.09 -11.12
C ALA A 29 -1.76 -0.64 -12.42
N PHE A 30 -2.60 -1.69 -12.34
CA PHE A 30 -3.28 -2.26 -13.50
C PHE A 30 -4.26 -1.27 -14.15
N LEU A 31 -4.92 -0.43 -13.36
CA LEU A 31 -5.86 0.59 -13.83
C LEU A 31 -5.19 1.93 -14.16
N TYR A 32 -3.88 2.06 -14.02
CA TYR A 32 -3.17 3.28 -14.32
C TYR A 32 -2.97 3.43 -15.84
N TYR A 33 -3.12 4.67 -16.31
CA TYR A 33 -2.74 5.08 -17.66
C TYR A 33 -2.23 6.52 -17.63
N PRO A 34 -1.29 6.89 -18.53
CA PRO A 34 -0.86 8.28 -18.66
C PRO A 34 -2.06 9.20 -18.96
N GLY A 35 -2.31 10.19 -18.10
CA GLY A 35 -3.48 11.07 -18.21
C GLY A 35 -4.54 10.88 -17.12
N LYS A 36 -4.43 9.83 -16.29
CA LYS A 36 -5.25 9.61 -15.07
C LYS A 36 -5.08 10.72 -13.99
N LEU A 37 -4.31 11.76 -14.28
CA LEU A 37 -3.89 12.79 -13.34
C LEU A 37 -4.89 13.94 -13.17
N SER A 38 -5.95 14.05 -13.97
CA SER A 38 -6.83 15.23 -13.88
C SER A 38 -8.28 14.96 -14.34
N ASP A 39 -9.20 15.17 -13.40
CA ASP A 39 -10.63 15.53 -13.59
C ASP A 39 -11.74 14.47 -13.69
N GLU A 40 -11.47 13.16 -13.57
CA GLU A 40 -12.56 12.19 -13.33
C GLU A 40 -12.83 12.00 -11.82
N PRO A 41 -14.06 12.27 -11.32
CA PRO A 41 -14.42 12.00 -9.93
C PRO A 41 -14.21 10.51 -9.58
N GLY A 42 -13.33 10.22 -8.63
CA GLY A 42 -13.09 8.88 -8.09
C GLY A 42 -12.01 8.05 -8.80
N TYR A 43 -11.27 8.63 -9.75
CA TYR A 43 -10.22 7.92 -10.51
C TYR A 43 -8.85 8.60 -10.50
N THR A 44 -8.60 9.52 -9.56
CA THR A 44 -7.30 10.19 -9.50
C THR A 44 -6.21 9.30 -8.90
N ILE A 45 -4.95 9.55 -9.27
CA ILE A 45 -3.81 8.87 -8.64
C ILE A 45 -3.75 9.09 -7.12
N ASP A 46 -4.19 10.26 -6.64
CA ASP A 46 -4.14 10.59 -5.21
C ASP A 46 -5.22 9.82 -4.43
N GLU A 47 -6.37 9.55 -5.03
CA GLU A 47 -7.39 8.65 -4.46
C GLU A 47 -6.91 7.20 -4.42
N ASP A 48 -6.27 6.71 -5.49
CA ASP A 48 -5.62 5.40 -5.52
C ASP A 48 -4.57 5.27 -4.40
N LEU A 49 -3.73 6.29 -4.22
CA LEU A 49 -2.72 6.33 -3.17
C LEU A 49 -3.34 6.33 -1.77
N ALA A 50 -4.34 7.18 -1.55
CA ALA A 50 -5.07 7.24 -0.29
C ALA A 50 -5.75 5.90 0.05
N TRP A 51 -6.26 5.20 -0.97
CA TRP A 51 -6.85 3.87 -0.82
C TRP A 51 -5.80 2.80 -0.50
N CYS A 52 -4.68 2.80 -1.21
CA CYS A 52 -3.59 1.85 -0.98
C CYS A 52 -2.98 2.00 0.43
N ILE A 53 -2.77 3.23 0.92
CA ILE A 53 -2.10 3.47 2.20
C ILE A 53 -3.04 3.35 3.41
N ALA A 54 -4.36 3.30 3.22
CA ALA A 54 -5.32 3.27 4.32
C ALA A 54 -5.10 2.16 5.37
N PRO A 55 -4.73 0.91 5.00
CA PRO A 55 -4.42 -0.14 5.97
C PRO A 55 -3.13 0.11 6.76
N LEU A 56 -2.22 0.93 6.24
CA LEU A 56 -0.89 1.19 6.83
C LEU A 56 -0.84 2.47 7.68
N ARG A 57 -1.98 3.10 7.99
CA ARG A 57 -2.01 4.41 8.67
C ARG A 57 -1.43 4.42 10.09
N SER A 58 -1.26 3.26 10.71
CA SER A 58 -0.59 3.11 12.01
C SER A 58 0.93 3.23 11.94
N LEU A 59 1.52 3.21 10.73
CA LEU A 59 2.97 3.35 10.56
C LEU A 59 3.48 4.71 11.09
N PRO A 60 4.71 4.75 11.63
CA PRO A 60 5.41 6.00 11.89
C PRO A 60 5.43 6.91 10.65
N ALA A 61 5.20 8.22 10.83
CA ALA A 61 5.02 9.17 9.73
C ALA A 61 6.11 9.12 8.65
N ARG A 62 7.38 8.91 9.05
CA ARG A 62 8.50 8.76 8.12
C ARG A 62 8.39 7.50 7.25
N GLN A 63 8.01 6.37 7.84
CA GLN A 63 7.80 5.12 7.11
C GLN A 63 6.56 5.25 6.22
N LEU A 64 5.47 5.82 6.72
CA LEU A 64 4.26 6.06 5.94
C LEU A 64 4.54 6.90 4.68
N ALA A 65 5.30 7.99 4.82
CA ALA A 65 5.70 8.85 3.70
C ALA A 65 6.54 8.08 2.68
N HIS A 66 7.56 7.36 3.14
CA HIS A 66 8.41 6.54 2.25
C HIS A 66 7.59 5.47 1.52
N THR A 67 6.70 4.75 2.22
CA THR A 67 5.82 3.76 1.62
C THR A 67 4.87 4.38 0.60
N THR A 68 4.36 5.59 0.87
CA THR A 68 3.50 6.32 -0.07
C THR A 68 4.24 6.64 -1.37
N ASP A 69 5.48 7.12 -1.28
CA ASP A 69 6.31 7.43 -2.46
C ASP A 69 6.61 6.17 -3.28
N THR A 70 6.94 5.06 -2.60
CA THR A 70 7.17 3.76 -3.26
C THR A 70 5.91 3.26 -3.97
N ILE A 71 4.74 3.34 -3.33
CA ILE A 71 3.47 2.93 -3.95
C ILE A 71 3.19 3.80 -5.19
N ARG A 72 3.40 5.11 -5.10
CA ARG A 72 3.23 6.02 -6.24
C ARG A 72 4.10 5.61 -7.42
N ALA A 73 5.37 5.29 -7.18
CA ALA A 73 6.27 4.83 -8.23
C ALA A 73 5.77 3.51 -8.87
N LEU A 74 5.34 2.54 -8.06
CA LEU A 74 4.82 1.25 -8.55
C LEU A 74 3.53 1.37 -9.35
N ILE A 75 2.66 2.34 -9.02
CA ILE A 75 1.42 2.57 -9.78
C ILE A 75 1.73 3.22 -11.13
N ILE A 76 2.63 4.20 -11.17
CA ILE A 76 2.91 5.00 -12.37
C ILE A 76 3.83 4.26 -13.35
N ASP A 77 4.80 3.50 -12.85
CA ASP A 77 5.79 2.79 -13.66
C ASP A 77 5.59 1.27 -13.58
N PRO A 78 5.01 0.64 -14.62
CA PRO A 78 4.81 -0.81 -14.66
C PRO A 78 6.13 -1.61 -14.73
N SER A 79 7.27 -0.96 -15.00
CA SER A 79 8.59 -1.58 -15.01
C SER A 79 9.31 -1.52 -13.66
N ALA A 80 8.77 -0.79 -12.69
CA ALA A 80 9.36 -0.65 -11.37
C ALA A 80 9.50 -2.00 -10.64
N ASP A 81 10.61 -2.17 -9.91
CA ASP A 81 10.89 -3.40 -9.18
C ASP A 81 10.00 -3.51 -7.92
N ARG A 82 9.02 -4.41 -7.98
CA ARG A 82 8.09 -4.68 -6.87
C ARG A 82 8.67 -5.56 -5.75
N ARG A 83 9.84 -6.20 -5.96
CA ARG A 83 10.38 -7.17 -4.99
C ARG A 83 10.74 -6.53 -3.67
N GLU A 84 11.36 -5.35 -3.71
CA GLU A 84 11.74 -4.59 -2.51
C GLU A 84 10.51 -4.15 -1.71
N PHE A 85 9.45 -3.73 -2.40
CA PHE A 85 8.19 -3.38 -1.76
C PHE A 85 7.52 -4.59 -1.08
N ILE A 86 7.46 -5.74 -1.76
CA ILE A 86 6.92 -6.98 -1.18
C ILE A 86 7.72 -7.41 0.05
N ALA A 87 9.05 -7.36 -0.03
CA ALA A 87 9.92 -7.67 1.10
C ALA A 87 9.69 -6.72 2.28
N THR A 88 9.52 -5.42 2.01
CA THR A 88 9.21 -4.42 3.04
C THR A 88 7.88 -4.73 3.73
N LEU A 89 6.84 -5.09 2.98
CA LEU A 89 5.54 -5.49 3.53
C LEU A 89 5.65 -6.76 4.40
N ALA A 90 6.43 -7.75 3.97
CA ALA A 90 6.69 -8.96 4.76
C ALA A 90 7.36 -8.62 6.10
N THR A 91 8.41 -7.80 6.08
CA THR A 91 9.09 -7.34 7.31
C THR A 91 8.16 -6.56 8.24
N LEU A 92 7.24 -5.75 7.71
CA LEU A 92 6.24 -5.05 8.53
C LEU A 92 5.26 -6.01 9.22
N ALA A 93 4.92 -7.12 8.55
CA ALA A 93 4.09 -8.19 9.08
C ALA A 93 4.84 -9.16 10.02
N GLY A 94 6.16 -9.01 10.17
CA GLY A 94 6.99 -9.83 11.05
C GLY A 94 7.51 -11.14 10.44
N ASP A 95 7.48 -11.25 9.11
CA ASP A 95 8.20 -12.29 8.35
C ASP A 95 9.66 -11.88 8.09
#